data_AF-A0A942G2J9-F1
#
_entry.id   AF-A0A942G2J9-F1
#
_cell.length_a   1.000
_cell.length_b   1.000
_cell.length_c   1.000
_cell.angle_alpha   90.00
_cell.angle_beta   90.00
_cell.angle_gamma   90.00
#
_symmetry.space_group_name_H-M   'P 1'
#
loop_
_entity.id
_entity.type
_entity.pdbx_description
1 polymer ?
#
loop_
_entity_poly.entity_id
_entity_poly.type
_entity_poly.pdbx_seq_one_letter_code
_entity_poly.pdbx_strand_id
1 'polypeptide(L)'
;MRLGKVLGVNLKVHYLFLLWLLLAVTLGDATSTLVMLFSVMVHELGHMFAAVNLGLKVQEIELMPFGGVAKLRGFTSGNPKEEATLALGGPANSLVLLCIGLLNHLTPWGAALLESNVLLLLVNLLPVMPLDGGRILRSYLVRQEGLLQGTRKVLVHTFRVAWGFVAVATVLFLLGILSINAVALGIFLLHAAWQEKKMLPYQVMNYVARGTSELWQARVLPGKLVMVHPDTAVVQAVETMTPGCYHVFNVVRPNGEILTVSEDKICQALVGKGVRTTFADIVNERRI
;
A
#
# COMPACT_ATOMS: atom_id res chain seq x y z
N MET A 1 -0.71 -22.85 -10.04
CA MET A 1 -0.33 -23.34 -11.39
C MET A 1 0.31 -22.22 -12.18
N ARG A 2 1.45 -22.43 -12.86
CA ARG A 2 2.03 -21.41 -13.76
C ARG A 2 1.34 -21.50 -15.12
N LEU A 3 0.73 -20.42 -15.58
CA LEU A 3 0.00 -20.38 -16.86
C LEU A 3 0.88 -19.94 -18.03
N GLY A 4 1.91 -19.13 -17.78
CA GLY A 4 2.82 -18.66 -18.83
C GLY A 4 3.53 -17.36 -18.45
N LYS A 5 4.21 -16.76 -19.43
CA LYS A 5 4.78 -15.41 -19.33
C LYS A 5 3.99 -14.45 -20.20
N VAL A 6 3.49 -13.37 -19.63
CA VAL A 6 2.87 -12.25 -20.37
C VAL A 6 3.76 -11.03 -20.16
N LEU A 7 4.27 -10.44 -21.25
CA LEU A 7 5.16 -9.27 -21.20
C LEU A 7 6.40 -9.45 -20.28
N GLY A 8 6.92 -10.68 -20.18
CA GLY A 8 8.05 -11.03 -19.31
C GLY A 8 7.70 -11.33 -17.85
N VAL A 9 6.42 -11.23 -17.47
CA VAL A 9 5.91 -11.46 -16.11
C VAL A 9 5.33 -12.87 -15.99
N ASN A 10 5.69 -13.61 -14.94
CA ASN A 10 5.15 -14.96 -14.73
C ASN A 10 3.72 -14.88 -14.18
N LEU A 11 2.75 -15.42 -14.91
CA LEU A 11 1.36 -15.51 -14.46
C LEU A 11 1.13 -16.83 -13.73
N LYS A 12 0.66 -16.74 -12.49
CA LYS A 12 0.20 -17.88 -11.69
C LYS A 12 -1.28 -17.74 -11.40
N VAL A 13 -1.98 -18.86 -11.43
CA VAL A 13 -3.36 -18.97 -10.93
C VAL A 13 -3.41 -20.01 -9.84
N HIS A 14 -4.05 -19.67 -8.73
CA HIS A 14 -4.27 -20.57 -7.61
C HIS A 14 -5.36 -21.61 -7.94
N TYR A 15 -5.21 -22.86 -7.51
CA TYR A 15 -6.20 -23.92 -7.84
C TYR A 15 -7.61 -23.61 -7.29
N LEU A 16 -7.69 -23.02 -6.10
CA LEU A 16 -8.96 -22.57 -5.52
C LEU A 16 -9.67 -21.51 -6.39
N PHE A 17 -8.91 -20.70 -7.13
CA PHE A 17 -9.51 -19.72 -8.04
C PHE A 17 -10.20 -20.41 -9.22
N LEU A 18 -9.57 -21.45 -9.79
CA LEU A 18 -10.18 -22.24 -10.87
C LEU A 18 -11.42 -22.99 -10.38
N LEU A 19 -11.39 -23.55 -9.18
CA LEU A 19 -12.54 -24.21 -8.58
C LEU A 19 -13.69 -23.22 -8.35
N TRP A 20 -13.39 -22.06 -7.78
CA TRP A 20 -14.38 -20.99 -7.57
C TRP A 20 -14.98 -20.52 -8.89
N LEU A 21 -14.15 -20.28 -9.91
CA LEU A 21 -14.59 -19.87 -11.23
C LEU A 21 -15.51 -20.92 -11.88
N LEU A 22 -15.14 -22.20 -11.79
CA LEU A 22 -15.97 -23.29 -12.31
C LEU A 22 -17.35 -23.30 -11.64
N LEU A 23 -17.40 -23.20 -10.30
CA LEU A 23 -18.65 -23.17 -9.55
C LEU A 23 -19.49 -21.92 -9.86
N ALA A 24 -18.86 -20.76 -10.00
CA ALA A 24 -19.54 -19.51 -10.32
C ALA A 24 -20.18 -19.54 -11.72
N VAL A 25 -19.50 -20.14 -12.70
CA VAL A 25 -20.02 -20.28 -14.07
C VAL A 25 -21.11 -21.35 -14.17
N THR A 26 -21.01 -22.46 -13.42
CA THR A 26 -21.99 -23.56 -13.51
C THR A 26 -23.24 -23.33 -12.67
N LEU A 27 -23.11 -22.64 -11.53
CA LEU A 27 -24.22 -22.37 -10.60
C LEU A 27 -24.79 -20.95 -10.75
N GLY A 28 -24.06 -20.04 -11.38
CA GLY A 28 -24.43 -18.63 -11.54
C GLY A 28 -24.59 -18.22 -13.00
N ASP A 29 -24.64 -16.91 -13.24
CA ASP A 29 -24.62 -16.37 -14.60
C ASP A 29 -23.19 -16.38 -15.17
N ALA A 30 -22.99 -17.23 -16.19
CA ALA A 30 -21.73 -17.34 -16.90
C ALA A 30 -21.28 -16.00 -17.52
N THR A 31 -22.22 -15.20 -18.04
CA THR A 31 -21.89 -13.94 -18.72
C THR A 31 -21.33 -12.93 -17.73
N SER A 32 -22.07 -12.66 -16.65
CA SER A 32 -21.63 -11.75 -15.59
C SER A 32 -20.34 -12.22 -14.92
N THR A 33 -20.19 -13.53 -14.69
CA THR A 33 -18.96 -14.08 -14.08
C THR A 33 -17.74 -13.86 -14.97
N LEU A 34 -17.84 -14.12 -16.28
CA LEU A 34 -16.74 -13.91 -17.22
C LEU A 34 -16.40 -12.42 -17.39
N VAL A 35 -17.42 -11.55 -17.42
CA VAL A 35 -17.22 -10.10 -17.51
C VAL A 35 -16.61 -9.53 -16.23
N MET A 36 -17.01 -10.00 -15.05
CA MET A 36 -16.38 -9.64 -13.78
C MET A 36 -14.91 -10.08 -13.75
N LEU A 37 -14.63 -11.32 -14.15
CA LEU A 37 -13.27 -11.84 -14.25
C LEU A 37 -12.41 -10.97 -15.18
N PHE A 38 -12.94 -10.66 -16.36
CA PHE A 38 -12.27 -9.77 -17.32
C PHE A 38 -12.01 -8.39 -16.71
N SER A 39 -12.99 -7.83 -15.99
CA SER A 39 -12.86 -6.52 -15.33
C SER A 39 -11.78 -6.53 -14.25
N VAL A 40 -11.71 -7.58 -13.42
CA VAL A 40 -10.63 -7.75 -12.43
C VAL A 40 -9.27 -7.85 -13.13
N MET A 41 -9.16 -8.62 -14.22
CA MET A 41 -7.90 -8.73 -14.95
C MET A 41 -7.44 -7.38 -15.52
N VAL A 42 -8.35 -6.61 -16.12
CA VAL A 42 -8.04 -5.27 -16.66
C VAL A 42 -7.70 -4.27 -15.56
N HIS A 43 -8.34 -4.37 -14.39
CA HIS A 43 -7.99 -3.61 -13.19
C HIS A 43 -6.54 -3.92 -12.76
N GLU A 44 -6.19 -5.19 -12.59
CA GLU A 44 -4.83 -5.61 -12.21
C GLU A 44 -3.78 -5.19 -13.26
N LEU A 45 -4.13 -5.26 -14.56
CA LEU A 45 -3.29 -4.74 -15.63
C LEU A 45 -3.05 -3.23 -15.52
N GLY A 46 -3.97 -2.48 -14.91
CA GLY A 46 -3.81 -1.06 -14.63
C GLY A 46 -2.69 -0.79 -13.63
N HIS A 47 -2.64 -1.55 -12.53
CA HIS A 47 -1.51 -1.50 -11.59
C HIS A 47 -0.20 -1.88 -12.27
N MET A 48 -0.23 -2.90 -13.13
CA MET A 48 0.94 -3.33 -13.88
C MET A 48 1.48 -2.24 -14.80
N PHE A 49 0.60 -1.58 -15.54
CA PHE A 49 0.97 -0.47 -16.41
C PHE A 49 1.56 0.69 -15.61
N ALA A 50 0.94 1.04 -14.47
CA ALA A 50 1.47 2.04 -13.56
C ALA A 50 2.87 1.66 -13.02
N ALA A 51 3.09 0.40 -12.63
CA ALA A 51 4.38 -0.08 -12.18
C ALA A 51 5.47 0.03 -13.25
N VAL A 52 5.16 -0.36 -14.49
CA VAL A 52 6.10 -0.26 -15.63
C VAL A 52 6.47 1.20 -15.92
N ASN A 53 5.49 2.11 -15.88
CA ASN A 53 5.73 3.55 -16.08
C ASN A 53 6.59 4.17 -14.97
N LEU A 54 6.54 3.62 -13.76
CA LEU A 54 7.43 3.98 -12.66
C LEU A 54 8.82 3.33 -12.75
N GLY A 55 9.10 2.53 -13.80
CA GLY A 55 10.37 1.82 -13.97
C GLY A 55 10.53 0.61 -13.04
N LEU A 56 9.46 0.17 -12.38
CA LEU A 56 9.48 -0.97 -11.47
C LEU A 56 9.47 -2.29 -12.25
N LYS A 57 10.25 -3.27 -11.79
CA LYS A 57 10.31 -4.60 -12.43
C LYS A 57 9.31 -5.54 -11.76
N VAL A 58 8.24 -5.91 -12.46
CA VAL A 58 7.30 -6.92 -11.98
C VAL A 58 7.82 -8.32 -12.25
N GLN A 59 7.92 -9.16 -11.21
CA GLN A 59 8.46 -10.51 -11.34
C GLN A 59 7.39 -11.57 -11.58
N GLU A 60 6.26 -11.44 -10.88
CA GLU A 60 5.23 -12.47 -10.81
C GLU A 60 3.88 -11.84 -10.46
N ILE A 61 2.81 -12.30 -11.11
CA ILE A 61 1.43 -12.00 -10.76
C ILE A 61 0.77 -13.32 -10.39
N GLU A 62 0.20 -13.39 -9.21
CA GLU A 62 -0.55 -14.55 -8.73
C GLU A 62 -2.02 -14.18 -8.53
N LEU A 63 -2.90 -14.74 -9.36
CA LEU A 63 -4.35 -14.59 -9.22
C LEU A 63 -4.85 -15.53 -8.14
N MET A 64 -5.42 -14.94 -7.09
CA MET A 64 -6.02 -15.60 -5.94
C MET A 64 -7.55 -15.43 -5.96
N PRO A 65 -8.32 -16.26 -5.23
CA PRO A 65 -9.78 -16.13 -5.12
C PRO A 65 -10.26 -14.75 -4.65
N PHE A 66 -9.41 -14.01 -3.93
CA PHE A 66 -9.72 -12.72 -3.32
C PHE A 66 -8.97 -11.54 -3.97
N GLY A 67 -8.38 -11.72 -5.17
CA GLY A 67 -7.68 -10.66 -5.92
C GLY A 67 -6.37 -11.11 -6.57
N GLY A 68 -5.68 -10.21 -7.26
CA GLY A 68 -4.33 -10.44 -7.78
C GLY A 68 -3.25 -10.00 -6.78
N VAL A 69 -2.19 -10.80 -6.62
CA VAL A 69 -1.00 -10.41 -5.87
C VAL A 69 0.18 -10.28 -6.84
N ALA A 70 0.64 -9.05 -7.05
CA ALA A 70 1.84 -8.78 -7.84
C ALA A 70 3.09 -8.70 -6.94
N LYS A 71 4.12 -9.49 -7.26
CA LYS A 71 5.46 -9.37 -6.65
C LYS A 71 6.31 -8.39 -7.45
N LEU A 72 6.51 -7.22 -6.86
CA LEU A 72 7.30 -6.13 -7.43
C LEU A 72 8.73 -6.17 -6.90
N ARG A 73 9.73 -6.21 -7.80
CA ARG A 73 11.15 -6.07 -7.44
C ARG A 73 11.54 -4.61 -7.48
N GLY A 74 12.14 -4.12 -6.40
CA GLY A 74 12.58 -2.73 -6.31
C GLY A 74 11.48 -1.75 -5.93
N PHE A 75 10.23 -2.21 -5.71
CA PHE A 75 9.19 -1.35 -5.15
C PHE A 75 9.68 -0.77 -3.84
N THR A 76 9.86 0.54 -3.83
CA THR A 76 10.31 1.28 -2.67
C THR A 76 9.07 1.52 -1.80
N SER A 77 8.74 0.54 -0.97
CA SER A 77 7.64 0.67 0.01
C SER A 77 7.92 1.90 0.88
N GLY A 78 7.33 3.04 0.51
CA GLY A 78 7.58 4.28 1.21
C GLY A 78 7.46 5.55 0.37
N ASN A 79 7.85 5.58 -0.91
CA ASN A 79 7.72 6.81 -1.71
C ASN A 79 6.23 7.10 -1.94
N PRO A 80 5.68 8.20 -1.38
CA PRO A 80 4.25 8.47 -1.46
C PRO A 80 3.74 8.60 -2.89
N LYS A 81 4.53 9.23 -3.76
CA LYS A 81 4.08 9.48 -5.14
C LYS A 81 3.97 8.18 -5.92
N GLU A 82 4.98 7.33 -5.82
CA GLU A 82 4.99 6.03 -6.51
C GLU A 82 3.86 5.12 -6.00
N GLU A 83 3.63 5.09 -4.69
CA GLU A 83 2.54 4.30 -4.11
C GLU A 83 1.16 4.80 -4.56
N ALA A 84 0.94 6.12 -4.59
CA ALA A 84 -0.30 6.70 -5.08
C ALA A 84 -0.53 6.40 -6.56
N THR A 85 0.50 6.57 -7.41
CA THR A 85 0.41 6.29 -8.85
C THR A 85 0.16 4.82 -9.11
N LEU A 86 0.82 3.93 -8.38
CA LEU A 86 0.58 2.48 -8.49
C LEU A 86 -0.85 2.11 -8.09
N ALA A 87 -1.33 2.61 -6.95
CA ALA A 87 -2.67 2.33 -6.44
C ALA A 87 -3.79 2.92 -7.33
N LEU A 88 -3.53 4.03 -8.02
CA LEU A 88 -4.50 4.61 -8.97
C LEU A 88 -4.58 3.85 -10.30
N GLY A 89 -3.60 3.01 -10.63
CA GLY A 89 -3.55 2.28 -11.89
C GLY A 89 -4.78 1.40 -12.14
N GLY A 90 -5.17 0.59 -11.16
CA GLY A 90 -6.34 -0.28 -11.26
C GLY A 90 -7.66 0.49 -11.37
N PRO A 91 -7.96 1.43 -10.45
CA PRO A 91 -9.13 2.28 -10.54
C PRO A 91 -9.23 3.06 -11.86
N ALA A 92 -8.12 3.56 -12.41
CA ALA A 92 -8.13 4.24 -13.70
C ALA A 92 -8.63 3.31 -14.84
N ASN A 93 -8.16 2.07 -14.88
CA ASN A 93 -8.60 1.09 -15.86
C ASN A 93 -10.05 0.64 -15.64
N SER A 94 -10.46 0.41 -14.39
CA SER A 94 -11.86 0.11 -14.06
C SER A 94 -12.80 1.25 -14.45
N LEU A 95 -12.36 2.51 -14.33
CA LEU A 95 -13.13 3.66 -14.77
C LEU A 95 -13.31 3.70 -16.30
N VAL A 96 -12.26 3.35 -17.06
CA VAL A 96 -12.37 3.21 -18.52
C VAL A 96 -13.40 2.13 -18.88
N LEU A 97 -13.33 0.96 -18.26
CA LEU A 97 -14.31 -0.11 -18.50
C LEU A 97 -15.73 0.27 -18.06
N LEU A 98 -15.86 1.02 -16.96
CA LEU A 98 -17.14 1.57 -16.51
C LEU A 98 -17.77 2.46 -17.60
N CYS A 99 -16.99 3.37 -18.20
CA CYS A 99 -17.48 4.22 -19.29
C CYS A 99 -17.91 3.40 -20.52
N ILE A 100 -17.14 2.36 -20.88
CA ILE A 100 -17.51 1.45 -21.97
C ILE A 100 -18.82 0.71 -21.63
N GLY A 101 -18.97 0.24 -20.39
CA GLY A 101 -20.18 -0.43 -19.92
C GLY A 101 -21.40 0.48 -19.98
N LEU A 102 -21.23 1.76 -19.59
CA LEU A 102 -22.28 2.77 -19.64
C LEU A 102 -22.78 3.02 -21.08
N LEU A 103 -21.87 3.10 -22.05
CA LEU A 103 -22.21 3.26 -23.47
C LEU A 103 -22.94 2.03 -24.05
N ASN A 104 -22.76 0.86 -23.44
CA ASN A 104 -23.31 -0.41 -23.92
C ASN A 104 -24.32 -1.05 -22.95
N HIS A 105 -24.89 -0.27 -22.01
CA HIS A 105 -25.72 -0.78 -20.91
C HIS A 105 -27.00 -1.52 -21.36
N LEU A 106 -27.44 -1.32 -22.60
CA LEU A 106 -28.58 -2.04 -23.19
C LEU A 106 -28.24 -3.48 -23.60
N THR A 107 -26.95 -3.82 -23.67
CA THR A 107 -26.48 -5.18 -23.95
C THR A 107 -26.23 -5.93 -22.64
N PRO A 108 -26.47 -7.25 -22.56
CA PRO A 108 -26.22 -8.02 -21.34
C PRO A 108 -24.77 -7.94 -20.84
N TRP A 109 -23.80 -7.96 -21.76
CA TRP A 109 -22.38 -7.85 -21.42
C TRP A 109 -22.00 -6.43 -20.99
N GLY A 110 -22.60 -5.38 -21.57
CA GLY A 110 -22.35 -4.00 -21.20
C GLY A 110 -22.94 -3.64 -19.83
N ALA A 111 -24.14 -4.14 -19.51
CA ALA A 111 -24.73 -4.05 -18.18
C ALA A 111 -23.85 -4.74 -17.13
N ALA A 112 -23.42 -5.98 -17.40
CA ALA A 112 -22.50 -6.71 -16.52
C ALA A 112 -21.16 -5.98 -16.34
N LEU A 113 -20.64 -5.34 -17.40
CA LEU A 113 -19.38 -4.57 -17.35
C LEU A 113 -19.54 -3.34 -16.46
N LEU A 114 -20.68 -2.64 -16.58
CA LEU A 114 -21.03 -1.50 -15.74
C LEU A 114 -21.10 -1.93 -14.26
N GLU A 115 -21.93 -2.92 -13.94
CA GLU A 115 -22.12 -3.42 -12.56
C GLU A 115 -20.80 -3.88 -11.93
N SER A 116 -20.01 -4.64 -12.70
CA SER A 116 -18.71 -5.15 -12.23
C SER A 116 -17.74 -4.03 -11.90
N ASN A 117 -17.60 -3.04 -12.78
CA ASN A 117 -16.63 -1.96 -12.57
C ASN A 117 -17.10 -0.93 -11.53
N VAL A 118 -18.42 -0.72 -11.37
CA VAL A 118 -18.95 0.02 -10.22
C VAL A 118 -18.53 -0.67 -8.93
N LEU A 119 -18.76 -1.98 -8.82
CA LEU A 119 -18.43 -2.73 -7.61
C LEU A 119 -16.91 -2.71 -7.34
N LEU A 120 -16.09 -2.94 -8.36
CA LEU A 120 -14.63 -2.92 -8.23
C LEU A 120 -14.12 -1.55 -7.78
N LEU A 121 -14.64 -0.45 -8.34
CA LEU A 121 -14.26 0.90 -7.94
C LEU A 121 -14.70 1.19 -6.50
N LEU A 122 -15.96 0.87 -6.16
CA LEU A 122 -16.50 1.12 -4.82
C LEU A 122 -15.70 0.38 -3.76
N VAL A 123 -15.39 -0.90 -3.97
CA VAL A 123 -14.62 -1.70 -3.02
C VAL A 123 -13.18 -1.23 -2.98
N ASN A 124 -12.48 -1.14 -4.11
CA ASN A 124 -11.04 -0.84 -4.11
C ASN A 124 -10.73 0.59 -3.69
N LEU A 125 -11.62 1.57 -3.91
CA LEU A 125 -11.42 2.95 -3.45
C LEU A 125 -11.83 3.18 -1.99
N LEU A 126 -12.28 2.16 -1.26
CA LEU A 126 -12.47 2.29 0.18
C LEU A 126 -11.15 2.67 0.85
N PRO A 127 -11.14 3.64 1.79
CA PRO A 127 -9.93 4.14 2.45
C PRO A 127 -9.39 3.17 3.52
N VAL A 128 -9.32 1.88 3.21
CA VAL A 128 -8.93 0.81 4.15
C VAL A 128 -7.81 -0.05 3.53
N MET A 129 -6.78 -0.36 4.31
CA MET A 129 -5.75 -1.29 3.86
C MET A 129 -6.31 -2.73 3.81
N PRO A 130 -5.91 -3.55 2.82
CA PRO A 130 -4.85 -3.34 1.82
C PRO A 130 -5.33 -2.75 0.47
N LEU A 131 -6.59 -2.31 0.39
CA LEU A 131 -7.23 -1.85 -0.85
C LEU A 131 -6.56 -0.57 -1.39
N ASP A 132 -6.78 -0.27 -2.67
CA ASP A 132 -6.14 0.85 -3.36
C ASP A 132 -6.41 2.20 -2.70
N GLY A 133 -7.65 2.45 -2.28
CA GLY A 133 -8.04 3.64 -1.54
C GLY A 133 -7.31 3.77 -0.21
N GLY A 134 -7.04 2.65 0.46
CA GLY A 134 -6.19 2.58 1.64
C GLY A 134 -4.73 2.95 1.35
N ARG A 135 -4.18 2.47 0.22
CA ARG A 135 -2.82 2.81 -0.24
C ARG A 135 -2.71 4.28 -0.66
N ILE A 136 -3.75 4.82 -1.30
CA ILE A 136 -3.84 6.26 -1.64
C ILE A 136 -3.87 7.10 -0.35
N LEU A 137 -4.73 6.75 0.61
CA LEU A 137 -4.77 7.43 1.92
C LEU A 137 -3.42 7.32 2.65
N ARG A 138 -2.78 6.16 2.60
CA ARG A 138 -1.46 5.92 3.20
C ARG A 138 -0.42 6.83 2.58
N SER A 139 -0.37 6.90 1.26
CA SER A 139 0.57 7.77 0.55
C SER A 139 0.39 9.24 0.98
N TYR A 140 -0.85 9.72 1.08
CA TYR A 140 -1.16 11.07 1.54
C TYR A 140 -0.66 11.32 2.97
N LEU A 141 -0.99 10.43 3.92
CA LEU A 141 -0.56 10.62 5.32
C LEU A 141 0.94 10.47 5.50
N VAL A 142 1.59 9.52 4.80
CA VAL A 142 3.05 9.36 4.85
C VAL A 142 3.75 10.60 4.34
N ARG A 143 3.25 11.22 3.27
CA ARG A 143 3.82 12.47 2.75
C ARG A 143 3.77 13.62 3.76
N GLN A 144 2.75 13.65 4.61
CA GLN A 144 2.56 14.72 5.60
C GLN A 144 3.32 14.46 6.90
N GLU A 145 3.27 13.22 7.39
CA GLU A 145 3.63 12.89 8.77
C GLU A 145 4.85 11.97 8.90
N GLY A 146 5.36 11.44 7.79
CA GLY A 146 6.44 10.46 7.77
C GLY A 146 5.94 9.02 7.67
N LEU A 147 6.86 8.12 7.30
CA LEU A 147 6.56 6.73 6.95
C LEU A 147 5.85 5.97 8.07
N LEU A 148 6.40 6.04 9.28
CA LEU A 148 5.89 5.27 10.41
C LEU A 148 4.56 5.84 10.92
N GLN A 149 4.50 7.16 11.16
CA GLN A 149 3.31 7.81 11.69
C GLN A 149 2.13 7.73 10.72
N GLY A 150 2.37 8.08 9.45
CA GLY A 150 1.33 8.05 8.41
C GLY A 150 0.76 6.64 8.21
N THR A 151 1.63 5.62 8.11
CA THR A 151 1.17 4.23 7.98
C THR A 151 0.42 3.75 9.22
N ARG A 152 0.88 4.11 10.43
CA ARG A 152 0.20 3.75 11.67
C ARG A 152 -1.21 4.34 11.75
N LYS A 153 -1.39 5.61 11.35
CA LYS A 153 -2.72 6.25 11.33
C LYS A 153 -3.68 5.56 10.37
N VAL A 154 -3.24 5.23 9.16
CA VAL A 154 -4.07 4.48 8.20
C VAL A 154 -4.43 3.09 8.74
N LEU A 155 -3.49 2.37 9.35
CA LEU A 155 -3.78 1.07 9.95
C LEU A 155 -4.81 1.18 11.09
N VAL A 156 -4.69 2.18 11.97
CA VAL A 156 -5.68 2.42 13.04
C VAL A 156 -7.05 2.71 12.44
N HIS A 157 -7.13 3.56 11.41
CA HIS A 157 -8.37 3.84 10.70
C HIS A 157 -8.96 2.55 10.08
N THR A 158 -8.12 1.76 9.41
CA THR A 158 -8.49 0.48 8.80
C THR A 158 -9.08 -0.49 9.83
N PHE A 159 -8.42 -0.67 10.98
CA PHE A 159 -8.94 -1.54 12.04
C PHE A 159 -10.28 -1.05 12.58
N ARG A 160 -10.47 0.25 12.76
CA ARG A 160 -11.75 0.81 13.23
C ARG A 160 -12.88 0.52 12.25
N VAL A 161 -12.65 0.78 10.96
CA VAL A 161 -13.65 0.53 9.91
C VAL A 161 -13.95 -0.96 9.80
N ALA A 162 -12.93 -1.81 9.78
CA ALA A 162 -13.09 -3.26 9.66
C ALA A 162 -13.83 -3.87 10.87
N TRP A 163 -13.51 -3.46 12.10
CA TRP A 163 -14.25 -3.88 13.30
C TRP A 163 -15.71 -3.41 13.29
N GLY A 164 -15.95 -2.17 12.88
CA GLY A 164 -17.31 -1.65 12.73
C GLY A 164 -18.12 -2.45 11.71
N PHE A 165 -17.51 -2.76 10.55
CA PHE A 165 -18.13 -3.59 9.52
C PHE A 165 -18.44 -5.00 10.02
N VAL A 166 -17.51 -5.67 10.73
CA VAL A 166 -17.74 -6.98 11.32
C VAL A 166 -18.90 -6.94 12.33
N ALA A 167 -18.96 -5.93 13.19
CA ALA A 167 -20.03 -5.80 14.17
C ALA A 167 -21.41 -5.65 13.49
N VAL A 168 -21.52 -4.75 12.50
CA VAL A 168 -22.76 -4.54 11.74
C VAL A 168 -23.14 -5.80 10.96
N ALA A 169 -22.18 -6.40 10.24
CA ALA A 169 -22.42 -7.63 9.48
C ALA A 169 -22.89 -8.78 10.38
N THR A 170 -22.34 -8.89 11.59
CA THR A 170 -22.74 -9.91 12.57
C THR A 170 -24.17 -9.69 13.05
N VAL A 171 -24.54 -8.45 13.39
CA VAL A 171 -25.92 -8.14 13.81
C VAL A 171 -26.90 -8.42 12.69
N LEU A 172 -26.62 -7.97 11.46
CA LEU A 172 -27.49 -8.20 10.31
C LEU A 172 -27.59 -9.68 9.92
N PHE A 173 -26.52 -10.45 10.11
CA PHE A 173 -26.54 -11.90 9.96
C PHE A 173 -27.46 -12.57 10.99
N LEU A 174 -27.36 -12.18 12.27
CA LEU A 174 -28.23 -12.71 13.33
C LEU A 174 -29.72 -12.37 13.12
N LEU A 175 -30.00 -11.23 12.46
CA LEU A 175 -31.35 -10.84 12.04
C LEU A 175 -31.84 -11.55 10.77
N GLY A 176 -31.00 -12.39 10.14
CA GLY A 176 -31.32 -13.12 8.91
C GLY A 176 -31.32 -12.25 7.64
N ILE A 177 -30.81 -11.02 7.71
CA ILE A 177 -30.79 -10.07 6.58
C ILE A 177 -29.59 -10.32 5.67
N LEU A 178 -28.42 -10.58 6.26
CA LEU A 178 -27.18 -10.84 5.52
C LEU A 178 -26.74 -12.30 5.66
N SER A 179 -25.99 -12.78 4.67
CA SER A 179 -25.32 -14.07 4.72
C SER A 179 -24.03 -14.01 5.55
N ILE A 180 -23.58 -15.18 6.02
CA ILE A 180 -22.32 -15.32 6.76
C ILE A 180 -21.10 -14.82 5.97
N ASN A 181 -21.19 -14.75 4.65
CA ASN A 181 -20.14 -14.25 3.77
C ASN A 181 -19.76 -12.79 4.08
N ALA A 182 -20.73 -11.96 4.50
CA ALA A 182 -20.45 -10.58 4.90
C ALA A 182 -19.55 -10.53 6.15
N VAL A 183 -19.81 -11.38 7.14
CA VAL A 183 -18.97 -11.51 8.34
C VAL A 183 -17.58 -12.02 7.96
N ALA A 184 -17.51 -13.05 7.10
CA ALA A 184 -16.26 -13.59 6.62
C ALA A 184 -15.39 -12.55 5.89
N LEU A 185 -16.00 -11.70 5.05
CA LEU A 185 -15.32 -10.60 4.38
C LEU A 185 -14.72 -9.60 5.39
N GLY A 186 -15.46 -9.26 6.45
CA GLY A 186 -14.97 -8.36 7.50
C GLY A 186 -13.77 -8.94 8.25
N ILE A 187 -13.82 -10.24 8.56
CA ILE A 187 -12.70 -10.96 9.18
C ILE A 187 -11.49 -11.00 8.24
N PHE A 188 -11.71 -11.22 6.94
CA PHE A 188 -10.66 -11.16 5.94
C PHE A 188 -9.98 -9.79 5.88
N LEU A 189 -10.74 -8.70 5.90
CA LEU A 189 -10.19 -7.34 5.96
C LEU A 189 -9.34 -7.11 7.22
N LEU A 190 -9.79 -7.60 8.39
CA LEU A 190 -9.01 -7.55 9.63
C LEU A 190 -7.70 -8.33 9.51
N HIS A 191 -7.75 -9.52 8.92
CA HIS A 191 -6.56 -10.35 8.70
C HIS A 191 -5.56 -9.65 7.77
N ALA A 192 -6.03 -9.08 6.67
CA ALA A 192 -5.20 -8.36 5.72
C ALA A 192 -4.57 -7.10 6.33
N ALA A 193 -5.34 -6.32 7.10
CA ALA A 193 -4.82 -5.16 7.84
C ALA A 193 -3.75 -5.57 8.87
N TRP A 194 -3.91 -6.73 9.50
CA TRP A 194 -2.93 -7.29 10.43
C TRP A 194 -1.64 -7.73 9.74
N GLN A 195 -1.72 -8.30 8.53
CA GLN A 195 -0.54 -8.58 7.72
C GLN A 195 0.22 -7.29 7.39
N GLU A 196 -0.47 -6.23 6.95
CA GLU A 196 0.15 -4.92 6.67
C GLU A 196 0.84 -4.32 7.91
N LYS A 197 0.20 -4.42 9.09
CA LYS A 197 0.81 -3.99 10.36
C LYS A 197 2.11 -4.74 10.67
N LYS A 198 2.17 -6.04 10.40
CA LYS A 198 3.39 -6.85 10.59
C LYS A 198 4.52 -6.46 9.64
N MET A 199 4.19 -5.95 8.45
CA MET A 199 5.17 -5.54 7.45
C MET A 199 5.77 -4.16 7.72
N LEU A 200 5.13 -3.31 8.53
CA LEU A 200 5.58 -1.95 8.81
C LEU A 200 7.04 -1.85 9.32
N PRO A 201 7.50 -2.64 10.33
CA PRO A 201 8.89 -2.58 10.79
C PRO A 201 9.90 -2.92 9.68
N TYR A 202 9.57 -3.87 8.80
CA TYR A 202 10.41 -4.22 7.66
C TYR A 202 10.50 -3.09 6.64
N GLN A 203 9.40 -2.36 6.41
CA GLN A 203 9.40 -1.20 5.50
C GLN A 203 10.30 -0.08 6.05
N VAL A 204 10.22 0.22 7.34
CA VAL A 204 11.08 1.23 7.98
C VAL A 204 12.54 0.79 7.96
N MET A 205 12.83 -0.47 8.28
CA MET A 205 14.21 -0.98 8.25
C MET A 205 14.78 -0.95 6.83
N ASN A 206 14.00 -1.33 5.82
CA ASN A 206 14.43 -1.24 4.42
C ASN A 206 14.72 0.21 3.99
N TYR A 207 13.92 1.17 4.47
CA TYR A 207 14.18 2.59 4.22
C TYR A 207 15.49 3.05 4.90
N VAL A 208 15.65 2.75 6.20
CA VAL A 208 16.87 3.07 6.95
C VAL A 208 18.12 2.43 6.34
N ALA A 209 18.06 1.17 5.95
CA ALA A 209 19.17 0.42 5.38
C ALA A 209 19.64 0.97 4.02
N ARG A 210 18.78 1.68 3.29
CA ARG A 210 19.14 2.35 2.03
C ARG A 210 19.89 3.66 2.26
N GLY A 211 19.67 4.31 3.40
CA GLY A 211 20.25 5.60 3.74
C GLY A 211 20.10 6.60 2.60
N THR A 212 21.22 7.17 2.15
CA THR A 212 21.23 8.24 1.14
C THR A 212 21.11 7.78 -0.32
N SER A 213 20.89 6.47 -0.56
CA SER A 213 20.83 5.91 -1.91
C SER A 213 19.80 6.61 -2.81
N GLU A 214 18.68 7.06 -2.27
CA GLU A 214 17.66 7.81 -3.03
C GLU A 214 18.21 9.13 -3.59
N LEU A 215 19.03 9.87 -2.82
CA LEU A 215 19.63 11.12 -3.26
C LEU A 215 20.60 10.88 -4.43
N TRP A 216 21.41 9.83 -4.34
CA TRP A 216 22.37 9.47 -5.39
C TRP A 216 21.70 9.05 -6.70
N GLN A 217 20.52 8.40 -6.61
CA GLN A 217 19.76 7.99 -7.79
C GLN A 217 18.99 9.16 -8.41
N ALA A 218 18.30 9.96 -7.60
CA ALA A 218 17.46 11.06 -8.08
C ALA A 218 18.26 12.31 -8.51
N ARG A 219 19.52 12.44 -8.09
CA ARG A 219 20.41 13.61 -8.24
C ARG A 219 19.95 14.87 -7.50
N VAL A 220 18.63 15.08 -7.41
CA VAL A 220 18.00 16.20 -6.70
C VAL A 220 16.85 15.64 -5.87
N LEU A 221 16.85 15.93 -4.58
CA LEU A 221 15.73 15.64 -3.68
C LEU A 221 15.37 16.89 -2.88
N PRO A 222 14.07 17.09 -2.57
CA PRO A 222 13.66 18.12 -1.63
C PRO A 222 14.30 17.86 -0.26
N GLY A 223 14.88 18.90 0.33
CA GLY A 223 15.44 18.88 1.68
C GLY A 223 14.39 19.25 2.73
N LYS A 224 14.29 18.50 3.82
CA LYS A 224 13.44 18.82 4.98
C LYS A 224 14.31 19.06 6.21
N LEU A 225 14.21 20.26 6.78
CA LEU A 225 14.89 20.62 8.02
C LEU A 225 14.02 20.23 9.21
N VAL A 226 14.59 19.50 10.17
CA VAL A 226 13.90 19.08 11.39
C VAL A 226 14.68 19.58 12.59
N MET A 227 14.01 20.31 13.49
CA MET A 227 14.62 20.82 14.72
C MET A 227 14.40 19.81 15.84
N VAL A 228 15.47 19.45 16.56
CA VAL A 228 15.44 18.36 17.54
C VAL A 228 16.12 18.74 18.85
N HIS A 229 15.60 18.24 19.97
CA HIS A 229 16.22 18.36 21.28
C HIS A 229 17.36 17.34 21.44
N PRO A 230 18.47 17.66 22.15
CA PRO A 230 19.60 16.73 22.33
C PRO A 230 19.20 15.37 22.91
N ASP A 231 18.27 15.36 23.87
CA ASP A 231 17.83 14.14 24.55
C ASP A 231 16.81 13.32 23.75
N THR A 232 16.37 13.81 22.59
CA THR A 232 15.46 13.06 21.72
C THR A 232 16.14 11.79 21.23
N ALA A 233 15.42 10.67 21.27
CA ALA A 233 15.90 9.43 20.71
C ALA A 233 15.91 9.48 19.17
N VAL A 234 16.93 8.89 18.55
CA VAL A 234 17.09 8.79 17.09
C VAL A 234 15.86 8.18 16.42
N VAL A 235 15.19 7.26 17.09
CA VAL A 235 13.97 6.63 16.57
C VAL A 235 12.88 7.64 16.34
N GLN A 236 12.66 8.58 17.26
CA GLN A 236 11.63 9.62 17.10
C GLN A 236 11.90 10.49 15.86
N ALA A 237 13.17 10.73 15.54
CA ALA A 237 13.53 11.38 14.28
C ALA A 237 13.17 10.50 13.07
N VAL A 238 13.49 9.21 13.11
CA VAL A 238 13.13 8.23 12.07
C VAL A 238 11.61 8.15 11.86
N GLU A 239 10.81 8.32 12.91
CA GLU A 239 9.34 8.33 12.80
C GLU A 239 8.81 9.48 11.94
N THR A 240 9.55 10.60 11.88
CA THR A 240 9.19 11.81 11.10
C THR A 240 9.75 11.80 9.67
N MET A 241 10.63 10.85 9.36
CA MET A 241 11.27 10.77 8.05
C MET A 241 10.27 10.34 6.97
N THR A 242 10.31 11.05 5.86
CA THR A 242 9.42 10.88 4.71
C THR A 242 10.21 10.44 3.48
N PRO A 243 9.98 9.22 2.94
CA PRO A 243 10.68 8.78 1.73
C PRO A 243 10.45 9.73 0.54
N GLY A 244 11.47 9.88 -0.30
CA GLY A 244 11.46 10.89 -1.38
C GLY A 244 11.88 12.31 -0.95
N CYS A 245 12.35 12.49 0.29
CA CYS A 245 12.94 13.73 0.80
C CYS A 245 14.25 13.42 1.54
N TYR A 246 15.22 14.33 1.49
CA TYR A 246 16.44 14.25 2.30
C TYR A 246 16.28 15.04 3.60
N HIS A 247 16.53 14.42 4.75
CA HIS A 247 16.34 15.04 6.06
C HIS A 247 17.64 15.56 6.63
N VAL A 248 17.58 16.78 7.16
CA VAL A 248 18.67 17.41 7.88
C VAL A 248 18.17 17.76 9.27
N PHE A 249 18.81 17.21 10.29
CA PHE A 249 18.39 17.36 11.67
C PHE A 249 19.28 18.38 12.38
N ASN A 250 18.66 19.45 12.85
CA ASN A 250 19.31 20.52 13.56
C ASN A 250 19.05 20.35 15.05
N VAL A 251 20.09 19.96 15.78
CA VAL A 251 20.06 19.81 17.24
C VAL A 251 20.27 21.17 17.86
N VAL A 252 19.27 21.65 18.60
CA VAL A 252 19.32 22.95 19.29
C VAL A 252 19.78 22.74 20.72
N ARG A 253 20.94 23.27 21.07
CA ARG A 253 21.43 23.25 22.45
C ARG A 253 20.82 24.37 23.29
N PRO A 254 20.81 24.25 24.64
CA PRO A 254 20.32 25.30 25.53
C PRO A 254 21.02 26.65 25.39
N ASN A 255 22.27 26.67 24.90
CA ASN A 255 23.06 27.86 24.62
C ASN A 255 22.70 28.55 23.28
N GLY A 256 21.70 28.05 22.54
CA GLY A 256 21.31 28.56 21.22
C GLY A 256 22.18 28.07 20.05
N GLU A 257 23.18 27.23 20.32
CA GLU A 257 24.02 26.62 19.28
C GLU A 257 23.23 25.55 18.51
N ILE A 258 23.32 25.60 17.17
CA ILE A 258 22.66 24.65 16.28
C ILE A 258 23.70 23.72 15.67
N LEU A 259 23.54 22.42 15.89
CA LEU A 259 24.43 21.39 15.34
C LEU A 259 23.68 20.52 14.34
N THR A 260 24.22 20.44 13.13
CA THR A 260 23.58 19.73 12.03
C THR A 260 24.04 18.28 11.94
N VAL A 261 23.07 17.37 11.93
CA VAL A 261 23.23 15.92 11.76
C VAL A 261 22.53 15.51 10.46
N SER A 262 23.24 14.80 9.60
CA SER A 262 22.70 14.28 8.34
C SER A 262 21.83 13.03 8.57
N GLU A 263 20.88 12.80 7.67
CA GLU A 263 20.08 11.57 7.60
C GLU A 263 20.92 10.29 7.70
N ASP A 264 22.04 10.24 6.97
CA ASP A 264 22.94 9.08 6.94
C ASP A 264 23.48 8.69 8.33
N LYS A 265 23.83 9.68 9.15
CA LYS A 265 24.35 9.45 10.51
C LYS A 265 23.26 8.89 11.44
N ILE A 266 22.02 9.31 11.24
CA ILE A 266 20.87 8.79 12.00
C ILE A 266 20.61 7.35 11.59
N CYS A 267 20.63 7.04 10.30
CA CYS A 267 20.49 5.67 9.81
C CYS A 267 21.58 4.76 10.36
N GLN A 268 22.85 5.19 10.30
CA GLN A 268 23.98 4.44 10.86
C GLN A 268 23.89 4.28 12.38
N ALA A 269 23.52 5.34 13.11
CA ALA A 269 23.36 5.27 14.56
C ALA A 269 22.25 4.29 14.97
N LEU A 270 21.12 4.28 14.25
CA LEU A 270 20.02 3.35 14.52
C LEU A 270 20.45 1.89 14.31
N VAL A 271 21.16 1.61 13.22
CA VAL A 271 21.62 0.25 12.88
C VAL A 271 22.75 -0.22 13.82
N GLY A 272 23.70 0.66 14.13
CA GLY A 272 24.90 0.29 14.90
C GLY A 272 24.73 0.33 16.42
N LYS A 273 24.03 1.34 16.95
CA LYS A 273 23.91 1.60 18.41
C LYS A 273 22.51 1.34 18.96
N GLY A 274 21.53 1.20 18.07
CA GLY A 274 20.18 0.80 18.40
C GLY A 274 19.18 1.94 18.62
N VAL A 275 17.99 1.53 19.02
CA VAL A 275 16.75 2.34 19.07
C VAL A 275 16.80 3.44 20.15
N ARG A 276 17.65 3.30 21.17
CA ARG A 276 17.69 4.20 22.34
C ARG A 276 18.78 5.29 22.26
N THR A 277 19.59 5.31 21.21
CA THR A 277 20.62 6.34 21.03
C THR A 277 19.98 7.72 20.92
N THR A 278 20.59 8.71 21.56
CA THR A 278 20.11 10.10 21.54
C THR A 278 20.90 10.97 20.57
N PHE A 279 20.36 12.14 20.24
CA PHE A 279 21.09 13.13 19.44
C PHE A 279 22.33 13.66 20.17
N ALA A 280 22.29 13.74 21.50
CA ALA A 280 23.43 14.10 22.33
C ALA A 280 24.61 13.13 22.12
N ASP A 281 24.35 11.82 22.07
CA ASP A 281 25.37 10.78 21.85
C ASP A 281 26.06 10.96 20.48
N ILE A 282 25.28 11.26 19.43
CA ILE A 282 25.81 11.45 18.06
C ILE A 282 26.66 12.71 17.97
N VAL A 283 26.22 13.79 18.62
CA VAL A 283 26.87 15.09 18.52
C VAL A 283 28.16 15.14 19.35
N ASN A 284 28.20 14.49 20.50
CA ASN A 284 29.36 14.49 21.39
C ASN A 284 30.54 13.68 20.83
N GLU A 285 30.29 12.68 19.98
CA GLU A 285 31.35 11.94 19.28
C GLU A 285 32.12 12.76 18.25
N ARG A 286 31.58 13.90 17.76
CA ARG A 286 32.32 14.79 16.85
C ARG A 286 33.48 15.54 17.53
N ARG A 287 33.63 15.44 18.86
CA ARG A 287 34.64 16.19 19.63
C ARG A 287 35.93 15.38 19.92
N ILE A 288 36.12 14.21 19.33
CA ILE A 288 37.35 13.39 19.47
C ILE A 288 38.08 13.34 18.13
#